data_AF-A0A843RMV0-F1
#
_entry.id   AF-A0A843RMV0-F1
#
_cell.length_a   1.000
_cell.length_b   1.000
_cell.length_c   1.000
_cell.angle_alpha   90.00
_cell.angle_beta   90.00
_cell.angle_gamma   90.00
#
_symmetry.space_group_name_H-M   'P 1'
#
loop_
_entity.id
_entity.type
_entity.pdbx_description
1 polymer ?
#
loop_
_entity_poly.entity_id
_entity_poly.type
_entity_poly.pdbx_seq_one_letter_code
_entity_poly.pdbx_strand_id
1 'polypeptide(L)'
;MSQQPPSRSGFPLSRPLTRRAVLQSGAGLGAGLAGTSLFGLATPAIAQANRPIFTHGVQSGDVTTNSGMIWARADRPARLLVEVATSDSFKNARRLRGPAAIETTDFTAKMDLTGLPAGQDIFYRLQWQDLANVNLLSAPSVGRFRTGPADKRDITFVWTGDTAGQGWGINLDWGGMRCYETMRENRPDFFIHSGDCIYADGPIEAEVTLPDGSLWKNVVIEEKAKVAETLAEFRGNYKYNLMDENLLRFNAEVPMLAQWDDHEVTNNWYPGEMLGTDGPDARYTVKSASLLASRAHRAFHEYMPLRPQGGDGEHIYRRIAYGPLLDIFFIDLRSYRGPNSTNNQAGRSAATDFLGADQIRWLKRELLASEATWKVIASDMPIGIQVTDKIDGQPAFENGANGDGPVLGREHDIADLLSFVKRNDIKQIVFLTADVHYTAAHYYDPNKAQFQDFNPFWEFVSGPVHAGSFGPGAMDNTFGPQVVYSKDPAGRVNLAPSEGLQFFGQVRIDGQSEAMTVTLKDLENRELYTVTLEAAAA
;
A
#
# COMPACT_ATOMS: atom_id res chain seq x y z
N MET A 1 3.72 -59.36 57.28
CA MET A 1 5.00 -59.89 57.80
C MET A 1 6.00 -58.74 57.76
N SER A 2 6.33 -58.12 58.90
CA SER A 2 7.35 -58.56 59.87
C SER A 2 8.76 -58.18 59.37
N GLN A 3 9.31 -57.01 59.76
CA GLN A 3 10.20 -56.82 60.94
C GLN A 3 11.66 -57.32 60.68
N GLN A 4 12.77 -56.64 61.00
CA GLN A 4 13.03 -55.27 61.49
C GLN A 4 14.56 -54.88 61.27
N PRO A 5 15.35 -54.16 62.11
CA PRO A 5 16.13 -52.94 61.71
C PRO A 5 17.67 -53.07 62.01
N PRO A 6 18.51 -52.04 62.41
CA PRO A 6 18.35 -50.57 62.53
C PRO A 6 19.55 -49.62 62.19
N SER A 7 19.29 -48.29 62.30
CA SER A 7 20.19 -47.23 62.86
C SER A 7 21.33 -46.66 61.97
N ARG A 8 21.72 -45.36 61.96
CA ARG A 8 21.33 -44.14 62.74
C ARG A 8 21.79 -42.82 62.05
N SER A 9 21.02 -41.74 62.22
CA SER A 9 21.36 -40.28 62.32
C SER A 9 22.54 -39.59 61.57
N GLY A 10 22.26 -38.42 60.95
CA GLY A 10 23.12 -37.22 61.11
C GLY A 10 23.58 -36.44 59.84
N PHE A 11 23.03 -35.24 59.62
CA PHE A 11 23.64 -34.12 58.85
C PHE A 11 24.63 -33.34 59.77
N PRO A 12 25.58 -32.47 59.31
CA PRO A 12 25.38 -31.46 58.26
C PRO A 12 26.64 -31.00 57.43
N LEU A 13 26.56 -29.75 56.93
CA LEU A 13 27.27 -29.09 55.82
C LEU A 13 28.70 -28.54 56.09
N SER A 14 29.50 -28.54 55.00
CA SER A 14 30.31 -27.42 54.43
C SER A 14 31.67 -26.93 54.99
N ARG A 15 32.65 -26.89 54.05
CA ARG A 15 33.74 -25.88 53.83
C ARG A 15 34.96 -25.84 54.82
N PRO A 16 36.12 -25.23 54.46
CA PRO A 16 36.78 -25.04 53.13
C PRO A 16 38.36 -25.07 53.15
N LEU A 17 39.03 -24.67 52.04
CA LEU A 17 40.42 -24.12 51.92
C LEU A 17 41.66 -25.04 52.21
N THR A 18 42.90 -24.87 51.72
CA THR A 18 43.50 -24.53 50.38
C THR A 18 45.04 -24.77 50.36
N ARG A 19 45.64 -24.97 49.16
CA ARG A 19 47.02 -24.61 48.72
C ARG A 19 48.30 -25.25 49.34
N ARG A 20 48.97 -26.08 48.52
CA ARG A 20 50.41 -26.03 48.10
C ARG A 20 50.63 -27.17 47.08
N ALA A 21 51.48 -27.10 46.06
CA ALA A 21 52.28 -26.02 45.47
C ALA A 21 52.20 -26.21 43.90
N VAL A 22 52.97 -25.66 42.96
CA VAL A 22 54.27 -24.95 42.89
C VAL A 22 54.15 -23.81 41.84
N LEU A 23 55.15 -22.93 41.74
CA LEU A 23 55.35 -21.87 40.72
C LEU A 23 56.75 -22.09 40.10
N GLN A 24 57.02 -21.86 38.81
CA GLN A 24 57.45 -20.60 38.14
C GLN A 24 58.19 -21.06 36.83
N SER A 25 58.45 -20.29 35.78
CA SER A 25 58.36 -18.83 35.52
C SER A 25 58.38 -18.54 34.00
N GLY A 26 57.69 -17.50 33.54
CA GLY A 26 57.78 -16.98 32.16
C GLY A 26 56.67 -15.97 31.83
N ALA A 27 56.88 -14.69 32.12
CA ALA A 27 55.96 -13.58 31.75
C ALA A 27 56.20 -13.14 30.30
N GLY A 28 55.32 -12.41 29.61
CA GLY A 28 54.02 -11.81 29.95
C GLY A 28 53.52 -10.97 28.75
N LEU A 29 52.48 -10.14 28.95
CA LEU A 29 51.69 -9.42 27.92
C LEU A 29 50.73 -10.36 27.14
N GLY A 30 49.49 -9.98 26.82
CA GLY A 30 48.81 -8.71 27.08
C GLY A 30 47.88 -8.26 25.96
N ALA A 31 46.91 -9.08 25.56
CA ALA A 31 45.79 -8.68 24.71
C ALA A 31 44.64 -9.70 24.84
N GLY A 32 43.40 -9.22 24.96
CA GLY A 32 42.22 -10.08 24.81
C GLY A 32 41.68 -9.97 23.39
N LEU A 33 41.26 -11.08 22.78
CA LEU A 33 40.25 -11.14 21.70
C LEU A 33 39.92 -12.61 21.34
N ALA A 34 38.67 -12.81 20.90
CA ALA A 34 38.13 -13.93 20.12
C ALA A 34 38.12 -15.36 20.71
N GLY A 35 37.06 -16.14 20.37
CA GLY A 35 37.24 -17.59 20.25
C GLY A 35 36.14 -18.59 20.61
N THR A 36 34.83 -18.28 20.68
CA THR A 36 33.79 -19.35 20.76
C THR A 36 32.55 -19.08 19.91
N SER A 37 32.71 -19.16 18.60
CA SER A 37 31.64 -19.51 17.67
C SER A 37 32.23 -20.38 16.56
N LEU A 38 31.75 -21.63 16.43
CA LEU A 38 31.84 -22.50 15.23
C LEU A 38 31.35 -23.93 15.57
N PHE A 39 30.03 -24.12 15.61
CA PHE A 39 29.38 -25.39 15.24
C PHE A 39 28.10 -25.09 14.44
N GLY A 40 28.23 -24.20 13.45
CA GLY A 40 27.27 -24.12 12.35
C GLY A 40 27.62 -25.21 11.34
N LEU A 41 26.77 -26.23 11.21
CA LEU A 41 26.84 -27.17 10.10
C LEU A 41 26.52 -26.41 8.82
N ALA A 42 27.54 -26.05 8.05
CA ALA A 42 27.37 -25.44 6.74
C ALA A 42 26.70 -26.46 5.81
N THR A 43 25.41 -26.26 5.54
CA THR A 43 24.74 -26.92 4.42
C THR A 43 25.47 -26.50 3.13
N PRO A 44 25.90 -27.43 2.26
CA PRO A 44 26.70 -27.09 1.10
C PRO A 44 25.91 -26.18 0.17
N ALA A 45 26.45 -25.01 -0.16
CA ALA A 45 25.77 -23.98 -0.97
C ALA A 45 25.26 -24.49 -2.34
N ILE A 46 25.88 -25.55 -2.87
CA ILE A 46 25.45 -26.27 -4.09
C ILE A 46 24.02 -26.83 -3.95
N ALA A 47 23.59 -27.25 -2.75
CA ALA A 47 22.23 -27.73 -2.49
C ALA A 47 21.18 -26.61 -2.38
N GLN A 48 21.62 -25.35 -2.28
CA GLN A 48 20.76 -24.16 -2.26
C GLN A 48 20.54 -23.62 -3.68
N ALA A 49 21.56 -23.67 -4.55
CA ALA A 49 21.47 -23.23 -5.95
C ALA A 49 20.44 -24.00 -6.81
N ASN A 50 20.13 -25.24 -6.44
CA ASN A 50 19.22 -26.11 -7.19
C ASN A 50 17.74 -26.05 -6.74
N ARG A 51 17.39 -25.25 -5.73
CA ARG A 51 16.00 -25.13 -5.25
C ARG A 51 15.36 -23.84 -5.79
N PRO A 52 14.04 -23.81 -6.01
CA PRO A 52 13.33 -22.55 -6.23
C PRO A 52 13.44 -21.66 -4.99
N ILE A 53 13.38 -20.33 -5.19
CA ILE A 53 13.48 -19.33 -4.13
C ILE A 53 12.36 -18.27 -4.24
N PHE A 54 12.06 -17.61 -3.11
CA PHE A 54 11.26 -16.39 -3.10
C PHE A 54 12.16 -15.23 -3.55
N THR A 55 11.74 -14.46 -4.55
CA THR A 55 12.56 -13.33 -5.07
C THR A 55 12.14 -11.96 -4.55
N HIS A 56 10.88 -11.80 -4.16
CA HIS A 56 10.27 -10.51 -3.79
C HIS A 56 9.39 -10.64 -2.55
N GLY A 57 9.83 -11.44 -1.57
CA GLY A 57 9.10 -11.70 -0.33
C GLY A 57 7.74 -12.37 -0.53
N VAL A 58 6.81 -11.98 0.33
CA VAL A 58 5.40 -12.43 0.36
C VAL A 58 4.51 -11.25 0.71
N GLN A 59 3.26 -11.32 0.28
CA GLN A 59 2.26 -10.26 0.45
C GLN A 59 0.92 -10.85 0.85
N SER A 60 0.08 -10.03 1.47
CA SER A 60 -1.35 -10.30 1.61
C SER A 60 -2.20 -9.07 1.28
N GLY A 61 -3.48 -9.27 0.99
CA GLY A 61 -4.38 -8.20 0.55
C GLY A 61 -5.83 -8.65 0.45
N ASP A 62 -6.72 -7.73 0.06
CA ASP A 62 -8.16 -7.95 -0.10
C ASP A 62 -8.80 -8.81 1.02
N VAL A 63 -8.42 -8.49 2.26
CA VAL A 63 -8.80 -9.21 3.47
C VAL A 63 -10.23 -8.85 3.88
N THR A 64 -11.02 -9.87 4.20
CA THR A 64 -12.42 -9.75 4.64
C THR A 64 -12.59 -10.33 6.03
N THR A 65 -13.83 -10.47 6.50
CA THR A 65 -14.16 -11.16 7.76
C THR A 65 -13.91 -12.67 7.73
N ASN A 66 -13.70 -13.29 6.57
CA ASN A 66 -13.51 -14.75 6.46
C ASN A 66 -12.49 -15.19 5.41
N SER A 67 -11.79 -14.25 4.76
CA SER A 67 -10.83 -14.53 3.70
C SER A 67 -9.70 -13.51 3.63
N GLY A 68 -8.67 -13.84 2.85
CA GLY A 68 -7.56 -12.93 2.53
C GLY A 68 -6.72 -13.49 1.40
N MET A 69 -6.35 -12.63 0.46
CA MET A 69 -5.42 -12.99 -0.61
C MET A 69 -4.01 -13.12 -0.05
N ILE A 70 -3.27 -14.10 -0.53
CA ILE A 70 -1.81 -14.18 -0.42
C ILE A 70 -1.16 -14.13 -1.80
N TRP A 71 0.01 -13.51 -1.88
CA TRP A 71 0.83 -13.39 -3.09
C TRP A 71 2.28 -13.76 -2.79
N ALA A 72 2.95 -14.39 -3.76
CA ALA A 72 4.39 -14.59 -3.77
C ALA A 72 4.92 -14.73 -5.20
N ARG A 73 6.22 -14.45 -5.39
CA ARG A 73 6.93 -14.70 -6.66
C ARG A 73 8.10 -15.69 -6.50
N ALA A 74 8.21 -16.62 -7.45
CA ALA A 74 9.32 -17.55 -7.58
C ALA A 74 10.40 -17.05 -8.56
N ASP A 75 11.57 -17.67 -8.56
CA ASP A 75 12.62 -17.46 -9.56
C ASP A 75 12.44 -18.29 -10.85
N ARG A 76 11.59 -19.32 -10.81
CA ARG A 76 11.40 -20.34 -11.86
C ARG A 76 10.02 -21.00 -11.77
N PRO A 77 9.61 -21.87 -12.72
CA PRO A 77 8.36 -22.63 -12.64
C PRO A 77 8.24 -23.45 -11.34
N ALA A 78 7.32 -23.06 -10.46
CA ALA A 78 7.17 -23.66 -9.13
C ALA A 78 5.70 -23.72 -8.68
N ARG A 79 5.33 -24.76 -7.94
CA ARG A 79 4.04 -24.91 -7.26
C ARG A 79 4.08 -24.19 -5.92
N LEU A 80 3.10 -23.35 -5.64
CA LEU A 80 2.92 -22.78 -4.30
C LEU A 80 2.34 -23.85 -3.35
N LEU A 81 3.03 -24.10 -2.24
CA LEU A 81 2.54 -24.87 -1.10
C LEU A 81 2.28 -23.91 0.07
N VAL A 82 1.17 -24.10 0.77
CA VAL A 82 0.69 -23.16 1.80
C VAL A 82 0.31 -23.90 3.07
N GLU A 83 0.77 -23.40 4.21
CA GLU A 83 0.27 -23.74 5.55
C GLU A 83 -0.37 -22.50 6.17
N VAL A 84 -1.62 -22.61 6.64
CA VAL A 84 -2.37 -21.51 7.26
C VAL A 84 -2.77 -21.88 8.68
N ALA A 85 -2.52 -20.99 9.65
CA ALA A 85 -2.81 -21.22 11.06
C ALA A 85 -3.26 -19.93 11.77
N THR A 86 -3.88 -20.07 12.94
CA THR A 86 -4.22 -18.95 13.85
C THR A 86 -3.12 -18.71 14.91
N SER A 87 -1.95 -19.33 14.75
CA SER A 87 -0.76 -19.07 15.57
C SER A 87 0.52 -19.24 14.75
N ASP A 88 1.53 -18.45 15.09
CA ASP A 88 2.90 -18.48 14.56
C ASP A 88 3.61 -19.85 14.70
N SER A 89 3.17 -20.68 15.65
CA SER A 89 3.66 -22.05 15.83
C SER A 89 3.36 -22.99 14.65
N PHE A 90 2.38 -22.64 13.80
CA PHE A 90 1.80 -23.52 12.76
C PHE A 90 1.32 -24.90 13.27
N LYS A 91 1.08 -25.04 14.59
CA LYS A 91 0.48 -26.24 15.15
C LYS A 91 -0.94 -26.41 14.59
N ASN A 92 -1.23 -27.59 14.04
CA ASN A 92 -2.49 -27.91 13.35
C ASN A 92 -2.79 -27.03 12.12
N ALA A 93 -1.77 -26.48 11.45
CA ALA A 93 -1.95 -25.67 10.25
C ALA A 93 -2.73 -26.41 9.14
N ARG A 94 -3.68 -25.71 8.51
CA ARG A 94 -4.37 -26.18 7.31
C ARG A 94 -3.39 -26.13 6.13
N ARG A 95 -3.08 -27.30 5.57
CA ARG A 95 -2.25 -27.44 4.37
C ARG A 95 -3.09 -27.29 3.12
N LEU A 96 -2.65 -26.42 2.21
CA LEU A 96 -3.27 -26.13 0.93
C LEU A 96 -2.22 -26.20 -0.17
N ARG A 97 -2.67 -26.48 -1.40
CA ARG A 97 -1.85 -26.47 -2.61
C ARG A 97 -2.36 -25.36 -3.52
N GLY A 98 -1.54 -24.34 -3.72
CA GLY A 98 -1.86 -23.18 -4.55
C GLY A 98 -1.61 -23.43 -6.05
N PRO A 99 -1.76 -22.37 -6.87
CA PRO A 99 -1.43 -22.42 -8.29
C PRO A 99 0.09 -22.59 -8.53
N ALA A 100 0.47 -22.74 -9.79
CA ALA A 100 1.86 -22.66 -10.18
C ALA A 100 2.21 -21.23 -10.57
N ALA A 101 3.34 -20.75 -10.07
CA ALA A 101 4.11 -19.68 -10.66
C ALA A 101 4.72 -20.20 -11.97
N ILE A 102 4.42 -19.55 -13.10
CA ILE A 102 4.94 -19.90 -14.44
C ILE A 102 5.24 -18.62 -15.25
N GLU A 103 5.88 -18.77 -16.40
CA GLU A 103 6.36 -17.69 -17.28
C GLU A 103 5.25 -16.69 -17.64
N THR A 104 4.02 -17.17 -17.85
CA THR A 104 2.89 -16.33 -18.25
C THR A 104 2.49 -15.34 -17.16
N THR A 105 2.62 -15.69 -15.88
CA THR A 105 2.36 -14.80 -14.73
C THR A 105 3.64 -14.12 -14.22
N ASP A 106 4.75 -14.15 -14.99
CA ASP A 106 6.08 -13.74 -14.50
C ASP A 106 6.44 -14.40 -13.16
N PHE A 107 6.10 -15.68 -13.02
CA PHE A 107 6.31 -16.48 -11.82
C PHE A 107 5.65 -15.94 -10.55
N THR A 108 4.65 -15.07 -10.65
CA THR A 108 3.78 -14.74 -9.51
C THR A 108 2.72 -15.81 -9.31
N ALA A 109 2.28 -16.00 -8.07
CA ALA A 109 1.16 -16.84 -7.70
C ALA A 109 0.30 -16.14 -6.64
N LYS A 110 -1.01 -16.03 -6.90
CA LYS A 110 -2.02 -15.53 -5.96
C LYS A 110 -2.92 -16.66 -5.48
N MET A 111 -3.36 -16.62 -4.23
CA MET A 111 -4.38 -17.55 -3.71
C MET A 111 -5.28 -16.86 -2.68
N ASP A 112 -6.60 -17.02 -2.83
CA ASP A 112 -7.56 -16.58 -1.82
C ASP A 112 -7.66 -17.64 -0.71
N LEU A 113 -7.32 -17.27 0.52
CA LEU A 113 -7.44 -18.13 1.69
C LEU A 113 -8.84 -17.98 2.27
N THR A 114 -9.74 -18.91 1.98
CA THR A 114 -11.15 -18.82 2.41
C THR A 114 -11.46 -19.64 3.67
N GLY A 115 -12.58 -19.34 4.33
CA GLY A 115 -13.03 -20.06 5.52
C GLY A 115 -12.13 -19.83 6.74
N LEU A 116 -11.63 -18.60 6.88
CA LEU A 116 -10.88 -18.13 8.03
C LEU A 116 -11.84 -17.67 9.14
N PRO A 117 -11.48 -17.81 10.42
CA PRO A 117 -12.23 -17.20 11.53
C PRO A 117 -12.13 -15.68 11.49
N ALA A 118 -13.22 -14.97 11.82
CA ALA A 118 -13.26 -13.51 11.86
C ALA A 118 -12.48 -12.92 13.05
N GLY A 119 -12.03 -11.67 12.91
CA GLY A 119 -11.30 -10.92 13.94
C GLY A 119 -9.95 -11.49 14.37
N GLN A 120 -9.46 -12.55 13.71
CA GLN A 120 -8.36 -13.37 14.17
C GLN A 120 -7.05 -13.06 13.43
N ASP A 121 -5.93 -13.10 14.16
CA ASP A 121 -4.60 -13.13 13.55
C ASP A 121 -4.38 -14.45 12.80
N ILE A 122 -4.11 -14.33 11.49
CA ILE A 122 -3.86 -15.43 10.57
C ILE A 122 -2.39 -15.40 10.15
N PHE A 123 -1.71 -16.52 10.33
CA PHE A 123 -0.33 -16.73 9.93
C PHE A 123 -0.32 -17.68 8.73
N TYR A 124 0.45 -17.34 7.70
CA TYR A 124 0.65 -18.17 6.52
C TYR A 124 2.13 -18.46 6.31
N ARG A 125 2.45 -19.71 5.96
CA ARG A 125 3.80 -20.15 5.60
C ARG A 125 3.77 -20.72 4.19
N LEU A 126 4.59 -20.15 3.32
CA LEU A 126 4.68 -20.48 1.91
C LEU A 126 5.95 -21.27 1.64
N GLN A 127 5.88 -22.25 0.75
CA GLN A 127 7.04 -22.91 0.15
C GLN A 127 6.83 -23.10 -1.35
N TRP A 128 7.89 -22.94 -2.13
CA TRP A 128 7.92 -23.33 -3.52
C TRP A 128 8.35 -24.78 -3.66
N GLN A 129 7.61 -25.55 -4.45
CA GLN A 129 7.97 -26.88 -4.90
C GLN A 129 8.27 -26.83 -6.41
N ASP A 130 9.47 -27.24 -6.81
CA ASP A 130 9.88 -27.25 -8.21
C ASP A 130 8.96 -28.17 -9.06
N LEU A 131 8.57 -27.70 -10.26
CA LEU A 131 7.65 -28.46 -11.13
C LEU A 131 8.32 -29.63 -11.87
N ALA A 132 9.64 -29.59 -12.08
CA ALA A 132 10.39 -30.67 -12.71
C ALA A 132 10.87 -31.71 -11.69
N ASN A 133 11.12 -31.31 -10.43
CA ASN A 133 11.47 -32.22 -9.34
C ASN A 133 10.78 -31.85 -8.02
N VAL A 134 9.64 -32.49 -7.75
CA VAL A 134 8.79 -32.25 -6.57
C VAL A 134 9.46 -32.44 -5.20
N ASN A 135 10.68 -33.01 -5.15
CA ASN A 135 11.46 -33.14 -3.91
C ASN A 135 12.29 -31.86 -3.59
N LEU A 136 12.39 -30.92 -4.54
CA LEU A 136 13.11 -29.67 -4.36
C LEU A 136 12.15 -28.61 -3.82
N LEU A 137 12.25 -28.38 -2.51
CA LEU A 137 11.50 -27.36 -1.79
C LEU A 137 12.39 -26.17 -1.43
N SER A 138 11.84 -24.96 -1.55
CA SER A 138 12.48 -23.73 -1.08
C SER A 138 12.64 -23.71 0.45
N ALA A 139 13.45 -22.77 0.94
CA ALA A 139 13.27 -22.29 2.31
C ALA A 139 11.83 -21.73 2.46
N PRO A 140 11.16 -21.88 3.62
CA PRO A 140 9.85 -21.30 3.83
C PRO A 140 9.94 -19.78 3.96
N SER A 141 8.93 -19.08 3.44
CA SER A 141 8.65 -17.68 3.79
C SER A 141 7.37 -17.60 4.61
N VAL A 142 7.26 -16.61 5.50
CA VAL A 142 6.15 -16.47 6.44
C VAL A 142 5.62 -15.04 6.38
N GLY A 143 4.30 -14.91 6.43
CA GLY A 143 3.65 -13.63 6.69
C GLY A 143 2.40 -13.80 7.55
N ARG A 144 1.75 -12.68 7.86
CA ARG A 144 0.54 -12.62 8.68
C ARG A 144 -0.40 -11.50 8.22
N PHE A 145 -1.67 -11.62 8.57
CA PHE A 145 -2.68 -10.56 8.49
C PHE A 145 -3.76 -10.79 9.55
N ARG A 146 -4.66 -9.82 9.76
CA ARG A 146 -5.86 -10.00 10.59
C ARG A 146 -7.13 -9.88 9.75
N THR A 147 -7.99 -10.88 9.83
CA THR A 147 -9.33 -10.83 9.22
C THR A 147 -10.21 -9.77 9.86
N GLY A 148 -11.12 -9.18 9.08
CA GLY A 148 -12.15 -8.29 9.61
C GLY A 148 -12.97 -8.93 10.74
N PRO A 149 -13.44 -8.16 11.73
CA PRO A 149 -14.25 -8.69 12.82
C PRO A 149 -15.69 -9.01 12.37
N ALA A 150 -16.36 -9.91 13.08
CA ALA A 150 -17.79 -10.16 12.88
C ALA A 150 -18.67 -9.27 13.77
N ASP A 151 -18.04 -8.72 14.82
CA ASP A 151 -18.58 -7.94 15.91
C ASP A 151 -17.91 -6.54 15.97
N LYS A 152 -18.45 -5.63 16.79
CA LYS A 152 -17.86 -4.30 16.96
C LYS A 152 -16.62 -4.40 17.85
N ARG A 153 -15.45 -4.10 17.28
CA ARG A 153 -14.16 -3.95 17.97
C ARG A 153 -13.41 -2.75 17.39
N ASP A 154 -12.38 -2.29 18.09
CA ASP A 154 -11.44 -1.33 17.55
C ASP A 154 -10.84 -1.82 16.23
N ILE A 155 -10.86 -0.97 15.21
CA ILE A 155 -10.17 -1.16 13.92
C ILE A 155 -9.11 -0.07 13.81
N THR A 156 -7.91 -0.42 13.37
CA THR A 156 -6.85 0.57 13.06
C THR A 156 -6.27 0.28 11.68
N PHE A 157 -6.17 1.28 10.81
CA PHE A 157 -5.54 1.14 9.50
C PHE A 157 -4.74 2.39 9.13
N VAL A 158 -3.94 2.31 8.07
CA VAL A 158 -3.17 3.44 7.53
C VAL A 158 -3.44 3.59 6.02
N TRP A 159 -3.22 4.78 5.48
CA TRP A 159 -3.29 5.04 4.03
C TRP A 159 -2.22 6.05 3.58
N THR A 160 -1.79 5.93 2.33
CA THR A 160 -0.92 6.88 1.60
C THR A 160 -0.80 6.42 0.13
N GLY A 161 -0.13 7.20 -0.72
CA GLY A 161 0.19 6.85 -2.11
C GLY A 161 1.68 7.05 -2.44
N ASP A 162 2.01 7.07 -3.73
CA ASP A 162 3.19 7.74 -4.28
C ASP A 162 4.55 7.08 -3.93
N THR A 163 4.85 5.96 -4.59
CA THR A 163 6.00 5.08 -4.29
C THR A 163 7.09 5.07 -5.36
N ALA A 164 8.25 5.65 -5.02
CA ALA A 164 9.45 5.79 -5.85
C ALA A 164 9.29 6.73 -7.06
N GLY A 165 8.75 7.92 -6.80
CA GLY A 165 8.44 8.96 -7.80
C GLY A 165 9.47 10.07 -7.95
N GLN A 166 9.33 10.82 -9.06
CA GLN A 166 10.09 12.04 -9.41
C GLN A 166 11.63 11.93 -9.26
N GLY A 167 12.18 10.72 -9.44
CA GLY A 167 13.62 10.42 -9.36
C GLY A 167 14.11 9.90 -8.00
N TRP A 168 13.24 9.78 -6.99
CA TRP A 168 13.60 9.33 -5.64
C TRP A 168 13.28 7.85 -5.43
N GLY A 169 14.22 7.00 -5.84
CA GLY A 169 14.17 5.55 -5.64
C GLY A 169 14.73 5.07 -4.30
N ILE A 170 15.08 3.79 -4.25
CA ILE A 170 15.67 3.14 -3.07
C ILE A 170 17.09 3.66 -2.86
N ASN A 171 17.35 4.30 -1.72
CA ASN A 171 18.71 4.70 -1.31
C ASN A 171 19.14 3.92 -0.07
N LEU A 172 20.13 3.04 -0.23
CA LEU A 172 20.62 2.15 0.84
C LEU A 172 21.40 2.91 1.93
N ASP A 173 22.10 4.00 1.57
CA ASP A 173 22.79 4.85 2.55
C ASP A 173 21.79 5.61 3.45
N TRP A 174 20.56 5.82 2.98
CA TRP A 174 19.42 6.38 3.73
C TRP A 174 18.60 5.33 4.50
N GLY A 175 18.83 4.04 4.25
CA GLY A 175 18.03 2.95 4.84
C GLY A 175 16.75 2.59 4.06
N GLY A 176 16.67 2.98 2.79
CA GLY A 176 15.56 2.62 1.89
C GLY A 176 14.28 3.42 2.09
N MET A 177 13.14 2.82 1.75
CA MET A 177 11.79 3.39 1.85
C MET A 177 11.26 3.38 3.30
N ARG A 178 11.93 4.14 4.18
CA ARG A 178 11.70 4.16 5.64
C ARG A 178 10.24 4.32 6.08
N CYS A 179 9.39 5.02 5.31
CA CYS A 179 7.99 5.28 5.69
C CYS A 179 7.16 3.98 5.84
N TYR A 180 7.45 2.94 5.05
CA TYR A 180 6.81 1.63 5.21
C TYR A 180 7.15 0.98 6.56
N GLU A 181 8.38 1.14 7.07
CA GLU A 181 8.73 0.64 8.40
C GLU A 181 7.98 1.42 9.49
N THR A 182 7.92 2.75 9.38
CA THR A 182 7.13 3.61 10.28
C THR A 182 5.66 3.20 10.31
N MET A 183 5.05 2.94 9.15
CA MET A 183 3.68 2.42 9.08
C MET A 183 3.55 1.00 9.68
N ARG A 184 4.53 0.10 9.47
CA ARG A 184 4.57 -1.25 10.04
C ARG A 184 4.54 -1.21 11.58
N GLU A 185 5.31 -0.30 12.18
CA GLU A 185 5.41 -0.15 13.64
C GLU A 185 4.12 0.36 14.30
N ASN A 186 3.25 1.06 13.56
CA ASN A 186 1.90 1.42 14.02
C ASN A 186 0.95 0.20 14.12
N ARG A 187 1.38 -0.98 13.66
CA ARG A 187 0.67 -2.27 13.69
C ARG A 187 -0.79 -2.19 13.20
N PRO A 188 -1.05 -1.59 12.02
CA PRO A 188 -2.39 -1.52 11.45
C PRO A 188 -2.93 -2.93 11.14
N ASP A 189 -4.26 -3.06 11.15
CA ASP A 189 -4.96 -4.26 10.69
C ASP A 189 -4.85 -4.42 9.16
N PHE A 190 -4.75 -3.31 8.40
CA PHE A 190 -4.52 -3.25 6.96
C PHE A 190 -3.99 -1.87 6.51
N PHE A 191 -3.57 -1.78 5.24
CA PHE A 191 -3.11 -0.56 4.57
C PHE A 191 -3.92 -0.31 3.29
N ILE A 192 -4.30 0.93 3.03
CA ILE A 192 -4.86 1.39 1.75
C ILE A 192 -3.74 2.07 0.96
N HIS A 193 -3.35 1.49 -0.18
CA HIS A 193 -2.46 2.16 -1.13
C HIS A 193 -3.33 2.89 -2.14
N SER A 194 -3.31 4.22 -2.11
CA SER A 194 -4.25 5.08 -2.82
C SER A 194 -3.88 5.36 -4.29
N GLY A 195 -2.93 4.64 -4.87
CA GLY A 195 -2.44 4.88 -6.23
C GLY A 195 -0.95 5.20 -6.25
N ASP A 196 -0.35 5.31 -7.44
CA ASP A 196 1.09 5.47 -7.61
C ASP A 196 1.91 4.40 -6.85
N CYS A 197 1.48 3.14 -6.96
CA CYS A 197 2.21 2.01 -6.42
C CYS A 197 3.58 1.81 -7.08
N ILE A 198 3.73 2.37 -8.29
CA ILE A 198 4.96 2.49 -9.07
C ILE A 198 4.94 3.78 -9.88
N TYR A 199 6.12 4.23 -10.32
CA TYR A 199 6.27 5.25 -11.36
C TYR A 199 6.82 4.63 -12.64
N ALA A 200 5.93 4.15 -13.51
CA ALA A 200 6.29 3.48 -14.76
C ALA A 200 6.94 4.41 -15.79
N ASP A 201 6.68 5.70 -15.69
CA ASP A 201 7.06 6.78 -16.60
C ASP A 201 8.07 7.77 -16.00
N GLY A 202 8.51 7.52 -14.76
CA GLY A 202 9.53 8.26 -14.04
C GLY A 202 10.86 7.48 -13.99
N PRO A 203 11.78 7.69 -14.95
CA PRO A 203 13.14 7.17 -14.89
C PRO A 203 13.86 7.67 -13.63
N ILE A 204 14.74 6.83 -13.09
CA ILE A 204 15.50 7.12 -11.88
C ILE A 204 17.00 7.19 -12.23
N GLU A 205 17.60 8.36 -12.03
CA GLU A 205 19.06 8.54 -12.17
C GLU A 205 19.80 7.90 -11.00
N ALA A 206 21.01 7.36 -11.25
CA ALA A 206 21.78 6.66 -10.21
C ALA A 206 22.22 7.57 -9.06
N GLU A 207 22.51 8.84 -9.33
CA GLU A 207 22.92 9.83 -8.33
C GLU A 207 22.21 11.16 -8.58
N VAL A 208 21.60 11.73 -7.55
CA VAL A 208 20.97 13.06 -7.58
C VAL A 208 21.67 13.97 -6.57
N THR A 209 22.11 15.15 -6.99
CA THR A 209 22.74 16.12 -6.10
C THR A 209 21.69 16.86 -5.28
N LEU A 210 21.79 16.80 -3.95
CA LEU A 210 20.91 17.47 -3.01
C LEU A 210 21.31 18.95 -2.81
N PRO A 211 20.41 19.81 -2.30
CA PRO A 211 20.68 21.25 -2.12
C PRO A 211 21.86 21.58 -1.20
N ASP A 212 22.27 20.67 -0.31
CA ASP A 212 23.43 20.81 0.57
C ASP A 212 24.76 20.34 -0.08
N GLY A 213 24.71 19.84 -1.32
CA GLY A 213 25.84 19.29 -2.06
C GLY A 213 26.14 17.82 -1.78
N SER A 214 25.35 17.14 -0.94
CA SER A 214 25.42 15.69 -0.77
C SER A 214 24.75 14.94 -1.94
N LEU A 215 24.97 13.63 -2.04
CA LEU A 215 24.41 12.79 -3.10
C LEU A 215 23.37 11.83 -2.54
N TRP A 216 22.17 11.87 -3.11
CA TRP A 216 21.21 10.78 -3.03
C TRP A 216 21.60 9.71 -4.04
N LYS A 217 21.79 8.47 -3.61
CA LYS A 217 22.21 7.36 -4.48
C LYS A 217 21.08 6.35 -4.62
N ASN A 218 20.52 6.27 -5.81
CA ASN A 218 19.49 5.30 -6.12
C ASN A 218 20.12 3.95 -6.47
N VAL A 219 19.53 2.87 -5.96
CA VAL A 219 19.57 1.58 -6.66
C VAL A 219 18.86 1.78 -8.00
N VAL A 220 19.43 1.29 -9.09
CA VAL A 220 18.85 1.38 -10.44
C VAL A 220 18.88 0.02 -11.12
N ILE A 221 17.81 -0.30 -11.85
CA ILE A 221 17.69 -1.45 -12.75
C ILE A 221 17.37 -0.96 -14.17
N GLU A 222 17.54 -1.80 -15.18
CA GLU A 222 17.31 -1.43 -16.59
C GLU A 222 15.88 -0.90 -16.81
N GLU A 223 14.88 -1.56 -16.21
CA GLU A 223 13.46 -1.19 -16.30
C GLU A 223 13.10 0.11 -15.55
N LYS A 224 14.04 0.69 -14.78
CA LYS A 224 13.93 2.01 -14.14
C LYS A 224 14.81 3.09 -14.78
N ALA A 225 15.63 2.73 -15.77
CA ALA A 225 16.47 3.70 -16.49
C ALA A 225 15.74 4.42 -17.64
N LYS A 226 14.51 4.01 -17.97
CA LYS A 226 13.63 4.65 -18.96
C LYS A 226 12.15 4.46 -18.60
N VAL A 227 11.26 5.06 -19.40
CA VAL A 227 9.81 4.83 -19.33
C VAL A 227 9.44 3.41 -19.75
N ALA A 228 8.45 2.83 -19.08
CA ALA A 228 7.91 1.51 -19.39
C ALA A 228 7.00 1.55 -20.61
N GLU A 229 7.23 0.63 -21.55
CA GLU A 229 6.42 0.52 -22.77
C GLU A 229 5.89 -0.90 -22.94
N THR A 230 6.69 -1.89 -22.57
CA THR A 230 6.42 -3.32 -22.64
C THR A 230 5.94 -3.87 -21.29
N LEU A 231 5.20 -4.98 -21.31
CA LEU A 231 4.78 -5.67 -20.10
C LEU A 231 5.96 -6.06 -19.19
N ALA A 232 7.14 -6.34 -19.75
CA ALA A 232 8.33 -6.66 -18.97
C ALA A 232 8.82 -5.46 -18.15
N GLU A 233 8.79 -4.25 -18.71
CA GLU A 233 9.21 -3.01 -18.04
C GLU A 233 8.20 -2.58 -16.97
N PHE A 234 6.88 -2.71 -17.24
CA PHE A 234 5.86 -2.50 -16.21
C PHE A 234 6.03 -3.48 -15.02
N ARG A 235 6.28 -4.77 -15.30
CA ARG A 235 6.62 -5.75 -14.25
C ARG A 235 7.92 -5.39 -13.53
N GLY A 236 8.93 -4.89 -14.25
CA GLY A 236 10.20 -4.41 -13.69
C GLY A 236 10.03 -3.32 -12.65
N ASN A 237 9.10 -2.38 -12.88
CA ASN A 237 8.78 -1.32 -11.94
C ASN A 237 8.22 -1.85 -10.60
N TYR A 238 7.35 -2.87 -10.62
CA TYR A 238 6.89 -3.52 -9.38
C TYR A 238 8.02 -4.31 -8.70
N LYS A 239 8.86 -5.03 -9.46
CA LYS A 239 10.02 -5.74 -8.91
C LYS A 239 10.97 -4.79 -8.19
N TYR A 240 11.21 -3.61 -8.78
CA TYR A 240 12.07 -2.58 -8.22
C TYR A 240 11.64 -2.17 -6.80
N ASN A 241 10.37 -1.80 -6.61
CA ASN A 241 9.86 -1.42 -5.29
C ASN A 241 9.99 -2.60 -4.30
N LEU A 242 9.79 -3.84 -4.76
CA LEU A 242 9.99 -5.06 -3.96
C LEU A 242 11.46 -5.50 -3.78
N MET A 243 12.43 -4.65 -4.12
CA MET A 243 13.82 -4.77 -3.66
C MET A 243 14.05 -4.08 -2.31
N ASP A 244 13.14 -3.23 -1.84
CA ASP A 244 13.29 -2.50 -0.57
C ASP A 244 12.95 -3.37 0.65
N GLU A 245 13.87 -3.44 1.62
CA GLU A 245 13.67 -4.28 2.81
C GLU A 245 12.54 -3.79 3.72
N ASN A 246 12.23 -2.48 3.77
CA ASN A 246 11.14 -1.95 4.58
C ASN A 246 9.79 -2.37 3.97
N LEU A 247 9.63 -2.20 2.65
CA LEU A 247 8.43 -2.65 1.95
C LEU A 247 8.26 -4.17 2.02
N LEU A 248 9.34 -4.96 1.93
CA LEU A 248 9.29 -6.41 2.09
C LEU A 248 8.83 -6.84 3.50
N ARG A 249 9.31 -6.19 4.57
CA ARG A 249 8.85 -6.45 5.95
C ARG A 249 7.40 -6.00 6.16
N PHE A 250 7.03 -4.84 5.63
CA PHE A 250 5.67 -4.31 5.70
C PHE A 250 4.66 -5.26 5.05
N ASN A 251 4.92 -5.67 3.80
CA ASN A 251 4.09 -6.60 3.03
C ASN A 251 3.89 -7.98 3.69
N ALA A 252 4.88 -8.44 4.47
CA ALA A 252 4.79 -9.69 5.21
C ALA A 252 3.89 -9.61 6.45
N GLU A 253 3.54 -8.41 6.93
CA GLU A 253 2.82 -8.21 8.20
C GLU A 253 1.53 -7.39 8.12
N VAL A 254 1.41 -6.54 7.09
CA VAL A 254 0.27 -5.64 6.86
C VAL A 254 -0.36 -5.99 5.51
N PRO A 255 -1.64 -6.40 5.47
CA PRO A 255 -2.32 -6.64 4.21
C PRO A 255 -2.58 -5.33 3.47
N MET A 256 -2.24 -5.31 2.18
CA MET A 256 -2.36 -4.15 1.30
C MET A 256 -3.66 -4.23 0.48
N LEU A 257 -4.47 -3.18 0.57
CA LEU A 257 -5.69 -2.96 -0.19
C LEU A 257 -5.36 -1.86 -1.22
N ALA A 258 -4.89 -2.25 -2.40
CA ALA A 258 -4.39 -1.32 -3.41
C ALA A 258 -5.50 -0.86 -4.39
N GLN A 259 -5.38 0.37 -4.88
CA GLN A 259 -5.86 0.82 -6.19
C GLN A 259 -4.67 1.31 -7.02
N TRP A 260 -4.89 1.70 -8.27
CA TRP A 260 -3.90 2.38 -9.10
C TRP A 260 -4.23 3.87 -9.22
N ASP A 261 -3.31 4.65 -9.77
CA ASP A 261 -3.63 5.95 -10.34
C ASP A 261 -3.01 6.09 -11.75
N ASP A 262 -2.43 7.24 -12.12
CA ASP A 262 -1.87 7.46 -13.45
C ASP A 262 -0.47 6.88 -13.62
N HIS A 263 0.41 6.98 -12.62
CA HIS A 263 1.81 6.59 -12.78
C HIS A 263 2.05 5.07 -12.83
N GLU A 264 1.04 4.23 -12.57
CA GLU A 264 1.03 2.84 -13.05
C GLU A 264 1.17 2.72 -14.57
N VAL A 265 0.75 3.73 -15.32
CA VAL A 265 0.75 3.81 -16.79
C VAL A 265 1.68 4.90 -17.29
N THR A 266 1.31 6.17 -17.07
CA THR A 266 2.03 7.40 -17.41
C THR A 266 1.27 8.62 -16.87
N ASN A 267 1.99 9.65 -16.45
CA ASN A 267 1.49 10.92 -15.91
C ASN A 267 0.24 11.44 -16.67
N ASN A 268 -0.82 11.80 -15.95
CA ASN A 268 -2.09 12.42 -16.38
C ASN A 268 -2.98 11.62 -17.36
N TRP A 269 -2.69 10.34 -17.63
CA TRP A 269 -3.26 9.64 -18.79
C TRP A 269 -4.80 9.51 -18.82
N TYR A 270 -5.33 9.33 -20.03
CA TYR A 270 -6.75 8.99 -20.23
C TYR A 270 -7.01 7.98 -21.38
N PRO A 271 -8.14 7.26 -21.38
CA PRO A 271 -8.51 6.34 -22.45
C PRO A 271 -8.59 7.03 -23.84
N GLY A 272 -7.87 6.50 -24.81
CA GLY A 272 -7.81 7.02 -26.18
C GLY A 272 -6.74 8.10 -26.43
N GLU A 273 -5.98 8.49 -25.41
CA GLU A 273 -4.86 9.43 -25.55
C GLU A 273 -3.74 8.90 -26.47
N MET A 274 -3.13 9.81 -27.21
CA MET A 274 -1.97 9.57 -28.07
C MET A 274 -0.80 10.46 -27.64
N LEU A 275 0.12 9.90 -26.84
CA LEU A 275 1.25 10.59 -26.23
C LEU A 275 2.09 11.37 -27.26
N GLY A 276 2.38 12.61 -26.91
CA GLY A 276 3.21 13.51 -27.71
C GLY A 276 2.45 14.37 -28.72
N THR A 277 1.12 14.46 -28.62
CA THR A 277 0.30 15.53 -29.20
C THR A 277 0.78 16.91 -28.75
N ASP A 278 1.04 17.05 -27.45
CA ASP A 278 1.32 18.32 -26.78
C ASP A 278 2.80 18.74 -26.88
N GLY A 279 3.54 18.06 -27.76
CA GLY A 279 4.98 18.19 -27.99
C GLY A 279 5.64 16.81 -28.09
N PRO A 280 6.67 16.62 -28.93
CA PRO A 280 7.28 15.31 -29.14
C PRO A 280 8.04 14.82 -27.91
N ASP A 281 7.39 14.02 -27.05
CA ASP A 281 8.08 13.29 -26.00
C ASP A 281 8.95 12.19 -26.61
N ALA A 282 10.26 12.39 -26.60
CA ALA A 282 11.25 11.46 -27.14
C ALA A 282 11.49 10.23 -26.25
N ARG A 283 10.95 10.19 -25.01
CA ARG A 283 11.07 9.03 -24.11
C ARG A 283 10.29 7.82 -24.63
N TYR A 284 9.14 8.07 -25.27
CA TYR A 284 8.20 7.05 -25.72
C TYR A 284 8.33 6.74 -27.22
N THR A 285 8.44 5.46 -27.56
CA THR A 285 8.21 4.95 -28.93
C THR A 285 6.76 4.50 -29.12
N VAL A 286 6.16 3.90 -28.10
CA VAL A 286 4.73 3.53 -28.05
C VAL A 286 3.91 4.74 -27.65
N LYS A 287 3.07 5.25 -28.57
CA LYS A 287 2.28 6.47 -28.32
C LYS A 287 0.85 6.26 -27.82
N SER A 288 0.28 5.06 -27.92
CA SER A 288 -1.10 4.85 -27.44
C SER A 288 -1.12 4.59 -25.94
N ALA A 289 -1.67 5.54 -25.16
CA ALA A 289 -1.80 5.38 -23.71
C ALA A 289 -2.65 4.15 -23.35
N SER A 290 -3.72 3.87 -24.10
CA SER A 290 -4.54 2.66 -23.88
C SER A 290 -3.79 1.34 -24.10
N LEU A 291 -2.77 1.31 -24.97
CA LEU A 291 -1.90 0.13 -25.11
C LEU A 291 -0.91 0.00 -23.94
N LEU A 292 -0.44 1.11 -23.39
CA LEU A 292 0.36 1.14 -22.17
C LEU A 292 -0.50 0.68 -20.97
N ALA A 293 -1.70 1.26 -20.80
CA ALA A 293 -2.65 0.93 -19.75
C ALA A 293 -3.02 -0.56 -19.75
N SER A 294 -3.24 -1.17 -20.92
CA SER A 294 -3.48 -2.62 -21.02
C SER A 294 -2.32 -3.48 -20.50
N ARG A 295 -1.07 -3.02 -20.67
CA ARG A 295 0.14 -3.71 -20.18
C ARG A 295 0.36 -3.45 -18.68
N ALA A 296 0.20 -2.20 -18.26
CA ALA A 296 0.24 -1.76 -16.86
C ALA A 296 -0.79 -2.49 -16.00
N HIS A 297 -2.06 -2.52 -16.43
CA HIS A 297 -3.17 -3.18 -15.75
C HIS A 297 -2.87 -4.67 -15.49
N ARG A 298 -2.30 -5.36 -16.48
CA ARG A 298 -1.86 -6.75 -16.31
C ARG A 298 -0.72 -6.87 -15.30
N ALA A 299 0.27 -5.97 -15.32
CA ALA A 299 1.34 -5.97 -14.33
C ALA A 299 0.82 -5.68 -12.92
N PHE A 300 -0.10 -4.71 -12.76
CA PHE A 300 -0.79 -4.39 -11.52
C PHE A 300 -1.49 -5.63 -10.95
N HIS A 301 -2.37 -6.29 -11.71
CA HIS A 301 -3.06 -7.51 -11.24
C HIS A 301 -2.10 -8.69 -11.00
N GLU A 302 -0.97 -8.78 -11.70
CA GLU A 302 0.04 -9.82 -11.46
C GLU A 302 0.88 -9.57 -10.19
N TYR A 303 1.09 -8.31 -9.79
CA TYR A 303 1.99 -7.92 -8.68
C TYR A 303 1.30 -7.44 -7.42
N MET A 304 0.04 -7.01 -7.49
CA MET A 304 -0.74 -6.59 -6.32
C MET A 304 -1.63 -7.73 -5.80
N PRO A 305 -1.82 -7.84 -4.47
CA PRO A 305 -2.56 -8.94 -3.83
C PRO A 305 -4.09 -8.78 -3.94
N LEU A 306 -4.62 -8.30 -5.07
CA LEU A 306 -6.07 -8.20 -5.31
C LEU A 306 -6.71 -9.56 -5.56
N ARG A 307 -7.97 -9.69 -5.12
CA ARG A 307 -8.87 -10.79 -5.48
C ARG A 307 -9.35 -10.59 -6.92
N PRO A 308 -9.18 -11.58 -7.83
CA PRO A 308 -9.75 -11.50 -9.17
C PRO A 308 -11.27 -11.40 -9.10
N GLN A 309 -11.84 -10.36 -9.71
CA GLN A 309 -13.29 -10.24 -9.89
C GLN A 309 -13.69 -11.01 -11.14
N GLY A 310 -14.62 -11.96 -11.01
CA GLY A 310 -15.04 -12.81 -12.13
C GLY A 310 -16.06 -12.09 -13.02
N GLY A 311 -15.79 -12.04 -14.33
CA GLY A 311 -16.67 -11.39 -15.32
C GLY A 311 -15.89 -10.80 -16.49
N ASP A 312 -16.49 -9.82 -17.17
CA ASP A 312 -15.99 -9.20 -18.41
C ASP A 312 -14.75 -8.28 -18.24
N GLY A 313 -14.15 -8.22 -17.05
CA GLY A 313 -12.91 -7.49 -16.78
C GLY A 313 -12.44 -7.62 -15.32
N GLU A 314 -11.12 -7.60 -15.10
CA GLU A 314 -10.53 -7.54 -13.75
C GLU A 314 -10.61 -6.09 -13.22
N HIS A 315 -11.78 -5.63 -12.78
CA HIS A 315 -11.94 -4.25 -12.31
C HIS A 315 -11.16 -3.96 -11.02
N ILE A 316 -10.61 -2.74 -10.93
CA ILE A 316 -9.90 -2.22 -9.76
C ILE A 316 -10.87 -1.70 -8.69
N TYR A 317 -11.91 -0.96 -9.12
CA TYR A 317 -12.99 -0.53 -8.25
C TYR A 317 -13.71 -1.73 -7.61
N ARG A 318 -13.86 -1.69 -6.29
CA ARG A 318 -14.43 -2.80 -5.49
C ARG A 318 -14.80 -2.34 -4.08
N ARG A 319 -15.60 -3.16 -3.41
CA ARG A 319 -15.97 -2.97 -2.00
C ARG A 319 -15.30 -4.02 -1.14
N ILE A 320 -14.73 -3.60 -0.02
CA ILE A 320 -14.21 -4.50 1.03
C ILE A 320 -15.00 -4.24 2.30
N ALA A 321 -15.83 -5.21 2.68
CA ALA A 321 -16.58 -5.19 3.94
C ALA A 321 -15.68 -5.69 5.08
N TYR A 322 -15.37 -4.81 6.03
CA TYR A 322 -14.44 -5.06 7.14
C TYR A 322 -15.18 -5.09 8.49
N GLY A 323 -16.25 -5.89 8.55
CA GLY A 323 -17.10 -6.02 9.72
C GLY A 323 -18.19 -4.94 9.83
N PRO A 324 -18.88 -4.84 10.98
CA PRO A 324 -20.05 -3.96 11.13
C PRO A 324 -19.71 -2.47 11.22
N LEU A 325 -18.44 -2.09 11.38
CA LEU A 325 -18.04 -0.69 11.58
C LEU A 325 -17.52 -0.01 10.31
N LEU A 326 -17.08 -0.79 9.30
CA LEU A 326 -16.37 -0.24 8.15
C LEU A 326 -16.66 -1.01 6.84
N ASP A 327 -17.16 -0.29 5.86
CA ASP A 327 -17.06 -0.65 4.43
C ASP A 327 -16.07 0.29 3.75
N ILE A 328 -15.20 -0.26 2.91
CA ILE A 328 -14.24 0.50 2.08
C ILE A 328 -14.64 0.35 0.62
N PHE A 329 -14.75 1.48 -0.09
CA PHE A 329 -15.13 1.57 -1.49
C PHE A 329 -13.97 2.14 -2.28
N PHE A 330 -13.28 1.28 -3.01
CA PHE A 330 -12.25 1.69 -3.97
C PHE A 330 -12.94 2.13 -5.25
N ILE A 331 -12.58 3.32 -5.74
CA ILE A 331 -12.95 3.80 -7.07
C ILE A 331 -11.72 3.78 -7.99
N ASP A 332 -11.92 4.08 -9.26
CA ASP A 332 -10.89 4.17 -10.29
C ASP A 332 -11.24 5.37 -11.18
N LEU A 333 -10.48 6.46 -11.05
CA LEU A 333 -10.71 7.71 -11.80
C LEU A 333 -9.86 7.80 -13.08
N ARG A 334 -9.25 6.67 -13.51
CA ARG A 334 -8.42 6.58 -14.73
C ARG A 334 -9.05 5.75 -15.83
N SER A 335 -9.56 4.55 -15.53
CA SER A 335 -10.05 3.60 -16.56
C SER A 335 -11.24 4.11 -17.37
N TYR A 336 -12.10 4.97 -16.79
CA TYR A 336 -13.44 5.28 -17.31
C TYR A 336 -13.69 6.78 -17.56
N ARG A 337 -12.65 7.60 -17.41
CA ARG A 337 -12.70 9.07 -17.57
C ARG A 337 -12.76 9.51 -19.05
N GLY A 338 -13.32 10.70 -19.26
CA GLY A 338 -13.15 11.47 -20.49
C GLY A 338 -11.79 12.17 -20.61
N PRO A 339 -11.41 12.63 -21.82
CA PRO A 339 -10.13 13.27 -22.11
C PRO A 339 -9.87 14.55 -21.31
N ASN A 340 -8.59 14.83 -21.07
CA ASN A 340 -8.15 16.06 -20.40
C ASN A 340 -8.53 17.27 -21.25
N SER A 341 -9.01 18.32 -20.59
CA SER A 341 -9.55 19.52 -21.24
C SER A 341 -9.60 20.66 -20.23
N THR A 342 -10.11 21.81 -20.65
CA THR A 342 -10.46 22.93 -19.75
C THR A 342 -11.51 22.56 -18.69
N ASN A 343 -12.10 21.36 -18.75
CA ASN A 343 -12.99 20.77 -17.73
C ASN A 343 -14.18 21.65 -17.30
N ASN A 344 -14.62 22.54 -18.19
CA ASN A 344 -15.59 23.61 -17.92
C ASN A 344 -16.91 23.44 -18.69
N GLN A 345 -17.21 22.24 -19.18
CA GLN A 345 -18.40 21.95 -19.97
C GLN A 345 -19.65 21.88 -19.07
N ALA A 346 -20.69 22.61 -19.42
CA ALA A 346 -21.91 22.74 -18.59
C ALA A 346 -22.86 21.52 -18.60
N GLY A 347 -22.45 20.37 -19.18
CA GLY A 347 -23.31 19.21 -19.33
C GLY A 347 -22.56 17.88 -19.38
N ARG A 348 -23.28 16.81 -19.07
CA ARG A 348 -22.78 15.43 -19.09
C ARG A 348 -22.63 14.89 -20.51
N SER A 349 -21.52 14.21 -20.74
CA SER A 349 -21.16 13.54 -21.99
C SER A 349 -19.98 12.61 -21.71
N ALA A 350 -19.61 11.75 -22.65
CA ALA A 350 -18.37 10.96 -22.55
C ALA A 350 -17.09 11.82 -22.43
N ALA A 351 -17.15 13.12 -22.71
CA ALA A 351 -16.03 14.05 -22.48
C ALA A 351 -15.96 14.58 -21.03
N THR A 352 -17.01 14.34 -20.22
CA THR A 352 -17.14 14.81 -18.83
C THR A 352 -17.44 13.69 -17.83
N ASP A 353 -17.49 12.44 -18.28
CA ASP A 353 -17.47 11.26 -17.41
C ASP A 353 -16.13 11.22 -16.65
N PHE A 354 -16.15 10.80 -15.37
CA PHE A 354 -14.95 10.65 -14.55
C PHE A 354 -14.90 9.27 -13.88
N LEU A 355 -15.97 8.92 -13.17
CA LEU A 355 -16.20 7.56 -12.68
C LEU A 355 -16.66 6.63 -13.81
N GLY A 356 -17.38 7.18 -14.79
CA GLY A 356 -18.05 6.40 -15.83
C GLY A 356 -19.34 5.73 -15.36
N ALA A 357 -20.22 5.44 -16.31
CA ALA A 357 -21.61 5.07 -16.05
C ALA A 357 -21.82 3.75 -15.27
N ASP A 358 -20.89 2.79 -15.36
CA ASP A 358 -21.01 1.52 -14.65
C ASP A 358 -20.51 1.62 -13.20
N GLN A 359 -19.34 2.24 -12.99
CA GLN A 359 -18.77 2.45 -11.66
C GLN A 359 -19.65 3.36 -10.80
N ILE A 360 -20.18 4.47 -11.33
CA ILE A 360 -21.05 5.36 -10.54
C ILE A 360 -22.38 4.67 -10.15
N ARG A 361 -22.92 3.80 -11.01
CA ARG A 361 -24.11 2.98 -10.69
C ARG A 361 -23.79 1.89 -9.67
N TRP A 362 -22.63 1.25 -9.79
CA TRP A 362 -22.12 0.29 -8.82
C TRP A 362 -21.94 0.95 -7.45
N LEU A 363 -21.23 2.08 -7.37
CA LEU A 363 -20.91 2.78 -6.13
C LEU A 363 -22.18 3.22 -5.38
N LYS A 364 -23.13 3.84 -6.09
CA LYS A 364 -24.43 4.22 -5.51
C LYS A 364 -25.21 3.02 -4.96
N ARG A 365 -25.22 1.89 -5.66
CA ARG A 365 -25.86 0.66 -5.18
C ARG A 365 -25.17 0.11 -3.93
N GLU A 366 -23.84 0.04 -3.93
CA GLU A 366 -23.09 -0.52 -2.80
C GLU A 366 -23.13 0.38 -1.56
N LEU A 367 -23.09 1.71 -1.72
CA LEU A 367 -23.28 2.67 -0.63
C LEU A 367 -24.68 2.57 -0.02
N LEU A 368 -25.72 2.42 -0.86
CA LEU A 368 -27.11 2.24 -0.42
C LEU A 368 -27.32 0.89 0.30
N ALA A 369 -26.54 -0.14 -0.08
CA ALA A 369 -26.57 -1.47 0.53
C ALA A 369 -25.56 -1.65 1.69
N SER A 370 -24.97 -0.56 2.20
CA SER A 370 -23.97 -0.60 3.27
C SER A 370 -24.60 -0.34 4.63
N GLU A 371 -24.66 -1.38 5.46
CA GLU A 371 -25.09 -1.31 6.86
C GLU A 371 -23.94 -0.94 7.84
N ALA A 372 -22.70 -0.85 7.35
CA ALA A 372 -21.55 -0.49 8.18
C ALA A 372 -21.64 0.94 8.74
N THR A 373 -21.12 1.19 9.94
CA THR A 373 -21.12 2.54 10.53
C THR A 373 -20.43 3.56 9.62
N TRP A 374 -19.18 3.31 9.23
CA TRP A 374 -18.41 4.18 8.32
C TRP A 374 -18.35 3.62 6.91
N LYS A 375 -18.44 4.53 5.92
CA LYS A 375 -18.17 4.26 4.51
C LYS A 375 -16.95 5.07 4.09
N VAL A 376 -15.81 4.41 3.96
CA VAL A 376 -14.57 5.05 3.48
C VAL A 376 -14.53 4.92 1.96
N ILE A 377 -14.51 6.04 1.25
CA ILE A 377 -14.25 6.06 -0.20
C ILE A 377 -12.74 6.27 -0.37
N ALA A 378 -12.04 5.22 -0.78
CA ALA A 378 -10.66 5.30 -1.23
C ALA A 378 -10.70 5.82 -2.67
N SER A 379 -10.19 7.03 -2.86
CA SER A 379 -10.16 7.78 -4.11
C SER A 379 -8.70 8.01 -4.46
N ASP A 380 -8.35 7.85 -5.72
CA ASP A 380 -6.97 7.98 -6.20
C ASP A 380 -6.59 9.47 -6.19
N MET A 381 -7.31 10.26 -6.97
CA MET A 381 -7.22 11.73 -7.01
C MET A 381 -8.02 12.41 -5.88
N PRO A 382 -7.65 13.64 -5.46
CA PRO A 382 -8.43 14.49 -4.56
C PRO A 382 -9.66 15.11 -5.25
N ILE A 383 -10.66 15.45 -4.43
CA ILE A 383 -11.97 15.95 -4.88
C ILE A 383 -11.91 17.43 -5.26
N GLY A 384 -11.48 18.29 -4.33
CA GLY A 384 -11.55 19.76 -4.46
C GLY A 384 -10.21 20.47 -4.62
N ILE A 385 -9.10 19.73 -4.73
CA ILE A 385 -7.78 20.27 -5.04
C ILE A 385 -7.63 20.24 -6.56
N GLN A 386 -7.30 21.37 -7.19
CA GLN A 386 -7.07 21.45 -8.63
C GLN A 386 -5.73 20.80 -8.99
N VAL A 387 -5.78 19.72 -9.78
CA VAL A 387 -4.61 19.08 -10.39
C VAL A 387 -4.61 19.44 -11.88
N THR A 388 -3.59 20.22 -12.27
CA THR A 388 -3.54 20.90 -13.58
C THR A 388 -2.73 20.14 -14.61
N ASP A 389 -3.21 20.15 -15.84
CA ASP A 389 -2.58 19.51 -17.00
C ASP A 389 -2.38 20.52 -18.15
N LYS A 390 -1.80 20.08 -19.28
CA LYS A 390 -1.68 20.89 -20.51
C LYS A 390 -1.94 20.07 -21.78
N ILE A 391 -2.95 20.48 -22.54
CA ILE A 391 -3.29 19.89 -23.85
C ILE A 391 -3.12 20.95 -24.94
N ASP A 392 -2.41 20.62 -26.02
CA ASP A 392 -1.95 21.51 -27.10
C ASP A 392 -1.28 22.81 -26.57
N GLY A 393 -0.58 22.69 -25.44
CA GLY A 393 0.03 23.81 -24.72
C GLY A 393 -0.96 24.76 -24.01
N GLN A 394 -2.26 24.47 -24.03
CA GLN A 394 -3.29 25.20 -23.29
C GLN A 394 -3.49 24.60 -21.89
N PRO A 395 -3.88 25.41 -20.88
CA PRO A 395 -4.25 24.88 -19.57
C PRO A 395 -5.41 23.89 -19.65
N ALA A 396 -5.25 22.74 -18.99
CA ALA A 396 -6.25 21.71 -18.82
C ALA A 396 -6.32 21.27 -17.36
N PHE A 397 -7.30 20.43 -17.03
CA PHE A 397 -7.40 19.78 -15.72
C PHE A 397 -7.37 18.27 -15.85
N GLU A 398 -6.66 17.67 -14.92
CA GLU A 398 -6.50 16.25 -14.79
C GLU A 398 -7.56 15.66 -13.86
N ASN A 399 -7.84 16.27 -12.70
CA ASN A 399 -8.79 15.71 -11.76
C ASN A 399 -10.24 16.18 -12.03
N GLY A 400 -11.09 16.02 -11.01
CA GLY A 400 -12.46 16.50 -11.01
C GLY A 400 -12.54 18.03 -10.95
N ALA A 401 -11.79 18.64 -10.02
CA ALA A 401 -11.78 20.09 -9.77
C ALA A 401 -11.33 20.89 -11.01
N ASN A 402 -12.00 22.01 -11.26
CA ASN A 402 -11.77 22.86 -12.44
C ASN A 402 -11.69 24.38 -12.14
N GLY A 403 -11.81 24.76 -10.86
CA GLY A 403 -11.75 26.14 -10.39
C GLY A 403 -13.05 26.65 -9.78
N ASP A 404 -13.05 27.90 -9.33
CA ASP A 404 -14.20 28.52 -8.67
C ASP A 404 -15.42 28.64 -9.61
N GLY A 405 -16.52 27.94 -9.31
CA GLY A 405 -17.70 27.96 -10.17
C GLY A 405 -18.88 27.08 -9.74
N PRO A 406 -19.97 27.07 -10.53
CA PRO A 406 -20.96 26.02 -10.46
C PRO A 406 -20.37 24.69 -10.96
N VAL A 407 -21.04 23.58 -10.71
CA VAL A 407 -20.65 22.25 -11.20
C VAL A 407 -20.49 22.26 -12.74
N LEU A 408 -19.27 22.00 -13.20
CA LEU A 408 -18.90 21.88 -14.61
C LEU A 408 -18.03 20.63 -14.82
N GLY A 409 -17.90 20.19 -16.08
CA GLY A 409 -16.95 19.14 -16.44
C GLY A 409 -17.16 17.84 -15.66
N ARG A 410 -16.06 17.28 -15.14
CA ARG A 410 -16.02 16.04 -14.35
C ARG A 410 -16.64 16.16 -12.96
N GLU A 411 -16.79 17.36 -12.42
CA GLU A 411 -17.48 17.59 -11.13
C GLU A 411 -18.92 17.10 -11.17
N HIS A 412 -19.53 16.99 -12.36
CA HIS A 412 -20.87 16.43 -12.54
C HIS A 412 -21.02 15.07 -11.85
N ASP A 413 -20.05 14.17 -11.97
CA ASP A 413 -20.12 12.82 -11.37
C ASP A 413 -20.10 12.89 -9.83
N ILE A 414 -19.22 13.74 -9.27
CA ILE A 414 -19.13 13.98 -7.82
C ILE A 414 -20.43 14.60 -7.29
N ALA A 415 -20.95 15.63 -7.95
CA ALA A 415 -22.18 16.31 -7.55
C ALA A 415 -23.39 15.36 -7.46
N ASP A 416 -23.52 14.41 -8.39
CA ASP A 416 -24.61 13.43 -8.41
C ASP A 416 -24.40 12.26 -7.45
N LEU A 417 -23.16 11.87 -7.18
CA LEU A 417 -22.84 10.99 -6.05
C LEU A 417 -23.25 11.64 -4.73
N LEU A 418 -22.86 12.89 -4.50
CA LEU A 418 -23.17 13.66 -3.29
C LEU A 418 -24.68 13.92 -3.13
N SER A 419 -25.38 14.33 -4.20
CA SER A 419 -26.85 14.41 -4.23
C SER A 419 -27.49 13.07 -3.95
N PHE A 420 -26.96 11.96 -4.48
CA PHE A 420 -27.50 10.62 -4.22
C PHE A 420 -27.34 10.23 -2.74
N VAL A 421 -26.16 10.46 -2.17
CA VAL A 421 -25.85 10.24 -0.76
C VAL A 421 -26.83 10.98 0.14
N LYS A 422 -27.03 12.28 -0.10
CA LYS A 422 -27.98 13.12 0.64
C LYS A 422 -29.43 12.66 0.48
N ARG A 423 -29.89 12.37 -0.74
CA ARG A 423 -31.28 11.95 -1.03
C ARG A 423 -31.65 10.61 -0.40
N ASN A 424 -30.69 9.72 -0.18
CA ASN A 424 -30.89 8.42 0.46
C ASN A 424 -30.44 8.38 1.93
N ASP A 425 -30.16 9.54 2.51
CA ASP A 425 -29.70 9.74 3.89
C ASP A 425 -28.48 8.89 4.32
N ILE A 426 -27.58 8.61 3.37
CA ILE A 426 -26.38 7.81 3.61
C ILE A 426 -25.41 8.64 4.47
N LYS A 427 -25.10 8.15 5.67
CA LYS A 427 -24.28 8.83 6.69
C LYS A 427 -22.81 8.42 6.61
N GLN A 428 -21.96 9.17 7.34
CA GLN A 428 -20.62 8.72 7.75
C GLN A 428 -19.72 8.32 6.57
N ILE A 429 -19.73 9.15 5.53
CA ILE A 429 -18.80 9.05 4.40
C ILE A 429 -17.56 9.89 4.68
N VAL A 430 -16.39 9.30 4.43
CA VAL A 430 -15.08 9.96 4.48
C VAL A 430 -14.32 9.59 3.21
N PHE A 431 -13.69 10.57 2.57
CA PHE A 431 -12.78 10.35 1.44
C PHE A 431 -11.34 10.27 1.95
N LEU A 432 -10.58 9.29 1.46
CA LEU A 432 -9.13 9.17 1.69
C LEU A 432 -8.43 9.18 0.32
N THR A 433 -7.48 10.11 0.16
CA THR A 433 -6.87 10.46 -1.14
C THR A 433 -5.33 10.55 -1.06
N ALA A 434 -4.68 10.43 -2.22
CA ALA A 434 -3.24 10.68 -2.43
C ALA A 434 -3.08 11.61 -3.65
N ASP A 435 -2.26 11.24 -4.66
CA ASP A 435 -1.92 12.00 -5.89
C ASP A 435 -1.09 13.27 -5.59
N VAL A 436 -1.58 14.14 -4.70
CA VAL A 436 -0.85 15.34 -4.33
C VAL A 436 0.15 15.06 -3.22
N HIS A 437 1.41 15.44 -3.44
CA HIS A 437 2.52 15.07 -2.59
C HIS A 437 2.69 15.94 -1.33
N TYR A 438 1.60 16.07 -0.57
CA TYR A 438 1.54 16.65 0.77
C TYR A 438 0.38 16.03 1.57
N THR A 439 0.28 16.35 2.86
CA THR A 439 -0.85 15.86 3.70
C THR A 439 -1.74 17.00 4.19
N ALA A 440 -3.05 16.80 4.15
CA ALA A 440 -4.05 17.81 4.47
C ALA A 440 -5.36 17.20 4.99
N ALA A 441 -6.15 18.02 5.70
CA ALA A 441 -7.49 17.70 6.13
C ALA A 441 -8.46 18.78 5.62
N HIS A 442 -9.45 18.36 4.83
CA HIS A 442 -10.43 19.25 4.23
C HIS A 442 -11.84 18.90 4.73
N TYR A 443 -12.61 19.92 5.08
CA TYR A 443 -14.02 19.79 5.44
C TYR A 443 -14.89 20.50 4.42
N TYR A 444 -15.77 19.76 3.76
CA TYR A 444 -16.64 20.27 2.70
C TYR A 444 -17.99 20.68 3.32
N ASP A 445 -18.33 21.98 3.22
CA ASP A 445 -19.54 22.55 3.81
C ASP A 445 -20.46 23.11 2.72
N PRO A 446 -21.69 22.58 2.54
CA PRO A 446 -22.64 23.08 1.54
C PRO A 446 -23.02 24.56 1.77
N ASN A 447 -22.83 25.11 2.97
CA ASN A 447 -23.04 26.53 3.25
C ASN A 447 -21.87 27.44 2.77
N LYS A 448 -20.77 26.84 2.29
CA LYS A 448 -19.62 27.52 1.65
C LYS A 448 -19.50 27.19 0.16
N ALA A 449 -20.28 26.23 -0.33
CA ALA A 449 -20.23 25.71 -1.68
C ALA A 449 -21.11 26.50 -2.66
N GLN A 450 -20.74 26.49 -3.94
CA GLN A 450 -21.63 26.90 -5.04
C GLN A 450 -22.71 25.83 -5.29
N PHE A 451 -22.36 24.54 -5.18
CA PHE A 451 -23.28 23.43 -5.24
C PHE A 451 -23.71 22.99 -3.84
N GLN A 452 -24.99 23.16 -3.49
CA GLN A 452 -25.46 22.97 -2.10
C GLN A 452 -26.23 21.67 -1.86
N ASP A 453 -26.37 20.79 -2.88
CA ASP A 453 -27.15 19.56 -2.74
C ASP A 453 -26.36 18.37 -2.17
N PHE A 454 -25.65 18.59 -1.06
CA PHE A 454 -24.92 17.53 -0.37
C PHE A 454 -24.96 17.67 1.17
N ASN A 455 -24.58 16.62 1.88
CA ASN A 455 -24.37 16.63 3.34
C ASN A 455 -22.89 16.87 3.62
N PRO A 456 -22.50 17.65 4.65
CA PRO A 456 -21.09 17.91 4.94
C PRO A 456 -20.28 16.62 5.14
N PHE A 457 -19.03 16.60 4.68
CA PHE A 457 -18.14 15.45 4.76
C PHE A 457 -16.67 15.86 4.90
N TRP A 458 -15.82 14.88 5.25
CA TRP A 458 -14.37 15.05 5.34
C TRP A 458 -13.64 14.34 4.20
N GLU A 459 -12.57 14.97 3.75
CA GLU A 459 -11.52 14.39 2.93
C GLU A 459 -10.20 14.49 3.71
N PHE A 460 -9.42 13.42 3.70
CA PHE A 460 -8.07 13.40 4.26
C PHE A 460 -7.07 12.95 3.20
N VAL A 461 -6.11 13.83 2.95
CA VAL A 461 -5.09 13.69 1.92
C VAL A 461 -3.80 13.23 2.59
N SER A 462 -3.16 12.18 2.09
CA SER A 462 -1.82 11.83 2.57
C SER A 462 -0.98 11.17 1.48
N GLY A 463 0.11 11.85 1.13
CA GLY A 463 1.14 11.43 0.21
C GLY A 463 2.31 12.42 0.30
N PRO A 464 3.54 12.08 -0.13
CA PRO A 464 3.92 10.79 -0.67
C PRO A 464 4.50 9.85 0.39
N VAL A 465 4.46 8.53 0.15
CA VAL A 465 5.13 7.54 1.02
C VAL A 465 6.63 7.51 0.79
N HIS A 466 7.07 7.63 -0.48
CA HIS A 466 8.48 7.69 -0.87
C HIS A 466 8.61 8.34 -2.27
N ALA A 467 8.34 9.64 -2.39
CA ALA A 467 8.42 10.37 -3.65
C ALA A 467 8.72 11.87 -3.43
N GLY A 468 8.82 12.64 -4.51
CA GLY A 468 9.27 14.04 -4.45
C GLY A 468 8.16 14.98 -4.00
N SER A 469 8.28 15.65 -2.85
CA SER A 469 7.16 16.48 -2.35
C SER A 469 7.01 17.81 -3.11
N PHE A 470 5.76 18.21 -3.41
CA PHE A 470 5.38 19.49 -4.00
C PHE A 470 4.00 19.96 -3.46
N GLY A 471 3.62 21.21 -3.74
CA GLY A 471 2.33 21.78 -3.31
C GLY A 471 2.45 23.02 -2.40
N PRO A 472 1.31 23.50 -1.84
CA PRO A 472 -0.03 22.91 -1.96
C PRO A 472 -0.70 23.24 -3.30
N GLY A 473 -1.72 22.46 -3.68
CA GLY A 473 -2.57 22.77 -4.83
C GLY A 473 -3.55 23.92 -4.54
N ALA A 474 -4.13 24.51 -5.59
CA ALA A 474 -5.23 25.46 -5.45
C ALA A 474 -6.54 24.73 -5.19
N MET A 475 -7.42 25.23 -4.32
CA MET A 475 -8.75 24.62 -4.12
C MET A 475 -9.76 25.15 -5.15
N ASP A 476 -10.77 24.36 -5.52
CA ASP A 476 -12.03 24.90 -6.06
C ASP A 476 -12.98 25.34 -4.93
N ASN A 477 -14.05 26.05 -5.29
CA ASN A 477 -15.14 26.40 -4.36
C ASN A 477 -16.49 25.75 -4.72
N THR A 478 -16.54 24.91 -5.75
CA THR A 478 -17.74 24.20 -6.24
C THR A 478 -18.41 23.44 -5.11
N PHE A 479 -17.63 22.67 -4.35
CA PHE A 479 -18.09 21.89 -3.20
C PHE A 479 -17.74 22.54 -1.84
N GLY A 480 -17.26 23.78 -1.83
CA GLY A 480 -16.98 24.55 -0.61
C GLY A 480 -16.00 23.91 0.38
N PRO A 481 -14.82 23.40 -0.07
CA PRO A 481 -13.81 22.88 0.84
C PRO A 481 -13.27 23.96 1.77
N GLN A 482 -13.05 23.58 3.03
CA GLN A 482 -12.32 24.35 4.02
C GLN A 482 -11.02 23.62 4.33
N VAL A 483 -9.87 24.27 4.09
CA VAL A 483 -8.56 23.73 4.48
C VAL A 483 -8.41 23.88 6.00
N VAL A 484 -8.67 22.79 6.73
CA VAL A 484 -8.58 22.76 8.20
C VAL A 484 -7.13 22.52 8.64
N TYR A 485 -6.38 21.75 7.86
CA TYR A 485 -4.95 21.50 8.05
C TYR A 485 -4.25 21.27 6.71
N SER A 486 -2.99 21.73 6.59
CA SER A 486 -2.06 21.36 5.51
C SER A 486 -0.64 21.28 6.08
N LYS A 487 0.13 20.29 5.60
CA LYS A 487 1.57 20.22 5.76
C LYS A 487 2.22 19.90 4.42
N ASP A 488 2.67 20.96 3.77
CA ASP A 488 3.22 20.99 2.41
C ASP A 488 4.68 21.51 2.39
N PRO A 489 5.38 21.44 1.24
CA PRO A 489 6.75 21.93 1.09
C PRO A 489 6.89 23.45 0.93
N ALA A 490 5.82 24.23 1.15
CA ALA A 490 5.76 25.69 1.07
C ALA A 490 6.22 26.25 -0.30
N GLY A 491 5.70 25.66 -1.39
CA GLY A 491 6.01 26.06 -2.76
C GLY A 491 7.39 25.61 -3.27
N ARG A 492 8.17 24.86 -2.47
CA ARG A 492 9.31 24.09 -2.99
C ARG A 492 8.79 22.86 -3.75
N VAL A 493 9.50 22.43 -4.79
CA VAL A 493 9.07 21.36 -5.70
C VAL A 493 10.12 20.25 -5.75
N ASN A 494 9.66 19.01 -5.82
CA ASN A 494 10.46 17.79 -5.95
C ASN A 494 11.56 17.64 -4.87
N LEU A 495 11.19 17.85 -3.60
CA LEU A 495 12.11 17.63 -2.49
C LEU A 495 12.32 16.14 -2.21
N ALA A 496 13.57 15.76 -1.93
CA ALA A 496 13.95 14.40 -1.61
C ALA A 496 13.27 13.88 -0.32
N PRO A 497 13.05 12.55 -0.18
CA PRO A 497 12.51 11.95 1.04
C PRO A 497 13.31 12.28 2.31
N SER A 498 14.61 12.59 2.20
CA SER A 498 15.46 13.03 3.30
C SER A 498 15.11 14.40 3.89
N GLU A 499 14.30 15.21 3.21
CA GLU A 499 13.75 16.47 3.75
C GLU A 499 12.61 16.23 4.78
N GLY A 500 12.19 14.97 4.98
CA GLY A 500 11.23 14.58 6.01
C GLY A 500 9.77 14.95 5.72
N LEU A 501 9.45 15.34 4.47
CA LEU A 501 8.10 15.64 3.99
C LEU A 501 7.54 14.43 3.24
N GLN A 502 7.47 13.30 3.93
CA GLN A 502 6.83 12.06 3.48
C GLN A 502 5.78 11.71 4.52
N PHE A 503 4.59 11.32 4.08
CA PHE A 503 3.40 11.34 4.92
C PHE A 503 2.56 10.07 4.78
N PHE A 504 1.85 9.76 5.85
CA PHE A 504 0.78 8.77 5.85
C PHE A 504 -0.31 9.17 6.84
N GLY A 505 -1.52 8.75 6.53
CA GLY A 505 -2.65 8.87 7.43
C GLY A 505 -2.84 7.61 8.26
N GLN A 506 -3.31 7.76 9.49
CA GLN A 506 -3.73 6.69 10.38
C GLN A 506 -5.19 6.90 10.77
N VAL A 507 -6.02 5.87 10.65
CA VAL A 507 -7.41 5.86 11.09
C VAL A 507 -7.57 4.84 12.21
N ARG A 508 -8.26 5.22 13.29
CA ARG A 508 -8.78 4.31 14.30
C ARG A 508 -10.28 4.50 14.43
N ILE A 509 -11.04 3.41 14.37
CA ILE A 509 -12.46 3.39 14.72
C ILE A 509 -12.57 2.68 16.07
N ASP A 510 -13.18 3.31 17.07
CA ASP A 510 -13.38 2.71 18.40
C ASP A 510 -14.51 1.67 18.37
N GLY A 511 -14.32 0.52 19.04
CA GLY A 511 -15.30 -0.56 19.02
C GLY A 511 -16.59 -0.32 19.83
N GLN A 512 -16.60 0.68 20.72
CA GLN A 512 -17.70 0.94 21.66
C GLN A 512 -18.45 2.25 21.35
N SER A 513 -17.73 3.34 21.08
CA SER A 513 -18.35 4.61 20.66
C SER A 513 -18.59 4.68 19.15
N GLU A 514 -17.93 3.82 18.38
CA GLU A 514 -17.95 3.81 16.92
C GLU A 514 -17.36 5.08 16.28
N ALA A 515 -16.78 5.98 17.08
CA ALA A 515 -16.16 7.21 16.60
C ALA A 515 -14.88 6.90 15.78
N MET A 516 -14.67 7.65 14.71
CA MET A 516 -13.49 7.55 13.85
C MET A 516 -12.50 8.67 14.18
N THR A 517 -11.35 8.32 14.74
CA THR A 517 -10.20 9.23 14.86
C THR A 517 -9.31 9.11 13.64
N VAL A 518 -9.05 10.23 12.98
CA VAL A 518 -8.13 10.34 11.85
C VAL A 518 -6.94 11.20 12.27
N THR A 519 -5.73 10.69 12.04
CA THR A 519 -4.46 11.32 12.40
C THR A 519 -3.54 11.35 11.19
N LEU A 520 -3.08 12.54 10.80
CA LEU A 520 -2.07 12.73 9.75
C LEU A 520 -0.68 12.66 10.38
N LYS A 521 0.24 11.93 9.76
CA LYS A 521 1.58 11.62 10.33
C LYS A 521 2.67 11.78 9.28
N ASP A 522 3.90 11.96 9.75
CA ASP A 522 5.10 11.98 8.90
C ASP A 522 5.97 10.73 9.06
N LEU A 523 7.02 10.68 8.23
CA LEU A 523 8.10 9.69 8.22
C LEU A 523 8.64 9.31 9.61
N GLU A 524 8.69 10.25 10.56
CA GLU A 524 9.23 10.06 11.92
C GLU A 524 8.10 9.76 12.94
N ASN A 525 6.95 9.29 12.45
CA ASN A 525 5.75 8.90 13.20
C ASN A 525 5.09 10.03 14.02
N ARG A 526 5.42 11.30 13.74
CA ARG A 526 4.89 12.42 14.52
C ARG A 526 3.44 12.67 14.15
N GLU A 527 2.57 12.85 15.15
CA GLU A 527 1.19 13.29 14.93
C GLU A 527 1.19 14.77 14.53
N LEU A 528 0.80 15.06 13.29
CA LEU A 528 0.80 16.39 12.70
C LEU A 528 -0.56 17.11 12.91
N TYR A 529 -1.63 16.33 12.79
CA TYR A 529 -3.02 16.75 12.97
C TYR A 529 -3.86 15.54 13.36
N THR A 530 -4.81 15.71 14.28
CA THR A 530 -5.76 14.66 14.70
C THR A 530 -7.15 15.26 14.83
N VAL A 531 -8.16 14.57 14.31
CA VAL A 531 -9.59 14.89 14.50
C VAL A 531 -10.37 13.61 14.82
N THR A 532 -11.38 13.70 15.68
CA THR A 532 -12.32 12.61 15.95
C THR A 532 -13.69 12.98 15.41
N LEU A 533 -14.25 12.07 14.62
CA LEU A 533 -15.56 12.16 14.00
C LEU A 533 -16.51 11.26 14.79
N GLU A 534 -17.47 11.87 15.48
CA GLU A 534 -18.47 11.12 16.25
C GLU A 534 -19.41 10.35 15.31
N ALA A 535 -19.81 9.15 15.74
CA ALA A 535 -20.81 8.39 15.02
C ALA A 535 -22.18 9.08 15.09
N ALA A 536 -22.96 8.98 14.01
CA ALA A 536 -24.33 9.48 13.99
C ALA A 536 -25.20 8.67 14.95
N ALA A 537 -26.06 9.35 15.73
CA ALA A 537 -27.06 8.67 16.53
C ALA A 537 -28.02 7.86 15.62
N ALA A 538 -28.25 6.61 16.00
CA ALA A 538 -29.07 5.63 15.28
C ALA A 538 -30.59 5.91 15.37
#